data_AF-A0A531KIJ0-F1
#
_entry.id   AF-A0A531KIJ0-F1
#
_cell.length_a   1.000
_cell.length_b   1.000
_cell.length_c   1.000
_cell.angle_alpha   90.00
_cell.angle_beta   90.00
_cell.angle_gamma   90.00
#
_symmetry.space_group_name_H-M   'P 1'
#
loop_
_entity.id
_entity.type
_entity.pdbx_description
1 polymer ?
#
loop_
_entity_poly.entity_id
_entity_poly.type
_entity_poly.pdbx_seq_one_letter_code
_entity_poly.pdbx_strand_id
1 'polypeptide(L)' 'FAGEKIALVLGAEGKGLRQKTRETVTTLARLDMPGAIRSLNVSNAAAVSLYAARKFIASSE' A
#
# COMPACT_ATOMS: atom_id res chain seq x y z
N PHE A 1 11.48 -5.50 -3.10
CA PHE A 1 12.23 -4.23 -2.94
C PHE A 1 13.13 -4.38 -1.72
N ALA A 2 14.32 -3.74 -1.72
CA ALA A 2 15.38 -3.97 -0.71
C ALA A 2 15.96 -2.66 -0.15
N GLY A 3 15.11 -1.66 0.05
CA GLY A 3 15.52 -0.34 0.55
C GLY A 3 15.21 -0.16 2.04
N GLU A 4 16.07 0.55 2.76
CA GLU A 4 15.91 0.94 4.17
C GLU A 4 14.77 1.96 4.39
N LYS A 5 14.32 2.64 3.32
CA LYS A 5 13.22 3.61 3.35
C LYS A 5 12.14 3.21 2.36
N ILE A 6 10.88 3.27 2.81
CA ILE A 6 9.71 2.89 2.01
C ILE A 6 8.79 4.10 1.87
N ALA A 7 8.50 4.48 0.62
CA ALA A 7 7.44 5.44 0.30
C ALA A 7 6.15 4.67 -0.02
N LEU A 8 5.10 4.89 0.76
CA LEU A 8 3.78 4.32 0.52
C LEU A 8 2.97 5.27 -0.37
N VAL A 9 2.55 4.78 -1.54
CA VAL A 9 1.74 5.55 -2.49
C VAL A 9 0.32 4.99 -2.50
N LEU A 10 -0.64 5.81 -2.09
CA LEU A 10 -2.04 5.43 -1.94
C LEU A 10 -2.88 6.10 -3.04
N GLY A 11 -3.90 5.38 -3.51
CA GLY A 11 -4.85 5.90 -4.50
C GLY A 11 -5.89 6.83 -3.89
N ALA A 12 -6.63 7.56 -4.72
CA ALA A 12 -7.80 8.30 -4.25
C ALA A 12 -8.98 7.34 -3.98
N GLU A 13 -9.94 7.78 -3.18
CA GLU A 13 -11.20 7.05 -3.02
C GLU A 13 -11.91 6.84 -4.38
N GLY A 14 -12.57 5.70 -4.53
CA GLY A 14 -13.23 5.29 -5.77
C GLY A 14 -12.23 4.81 -6.84
N LYS A 15 -11.64 5.74 -7.61
CA LYS A 15 -10.82 5.39 -8.79
C LYS A 15 -9.47 4.78 -8.45
N GLY A 16 -8.99 4.90 -7.21
CA GLY A 16 -7.71 4.35 -6.78
C GLY A 16 -6.51 5.06 -7.39
N LEU A 17 -5.44 4.30 -7.66
CA LEU A 17 -4.21 4.83 -8.26
C LEU A 17 -4.41 5.15 -9.74
N ARG A 18 -3.91 6.31 -10.17
CA ARG A 18 -3.80 6.67 -11.58
C ARG A 18 -2.82 5.74 -12.29
N GLN A 19 -3.04 5.49 -13.58
CA GLN A 19 -2.21 4.59 -14.39
C GLN A 19 -0.72 4.93 -14.30
N LYS A 20 -0.33 6.18 -14.60
CA LYS A 20 1.08 6.60 -14.51
C LYS A 20 1.69 6.37 -13.13
N THR A 21 0.92 6.60 -12.06
CA THR A 21 1.38 6.32 -10.68
C THR A 21 1.65 4.83 -10.49
N ARG A 22 0.74 3.96 -10.97
CA ARG A 22 0.89 2.50 -10.93
C ARG A 22 2.11 2.01 -11.69
N GLU A 23 2.44 2.65 -12.81
CA GLU A 23 3.62 2.33 -13.64
C GLU A 23 4.93 2.88 -13.05
N THR A 24 4.86 3.96 -12.26
CA THR A 24 6.04 4.62 -11.70
C THR A 24 6.53 3.97 -10.40
N VAL A 25 5.63 3.35 -9.62
CA VAL A 25 6.04 2.70 -8.37
C VAL A 25 6.90 1.46 -8.63
N THR A 26 7.90 1.26 -7.78
CA THR A 26 8.81 0.10 -7.89
C THR A 26 8.11 -1.23 -7.63
N THR A 27 7.02 -1.22 -6.86
CA THR A 27 6.25 -2.41 -6.53
C THR A 27 4.80 -2.04 -6.28
N LEU A 28 3.89 -2.91 -6.72
CA LEU A 28 2.48 -2.84 -6.37
C LEU A 28 2.18 -3.80 -5.23
N ALA A 29 1.39 -3.33 -4.27
CA ALA A 29 0.88 -4.11 -3.17
C ALA A 29 -0.65 -4.07 -3.17
N ARG A 30 -1.27 -5.13 -2.65
CA ARG A 30 -2.71 -5.24 -2.49
C ARG A 30 -3.01 -5.76 -1.08
N LEU A 31 -4.03 -5.18 -0.45
CA LEU A 31 -4.66 -5.80 0.72
C LEU A 31 -5.75 -6.72 0.21
N ASP A 32 -5.59 -8.02 0.45
CA ASP A 32 -6.56 -9.01 0.01
C ASP A 32 -7.86 -8.85 0.82
N MET A 33 -8.98 -8.69 0.09
CA MET A 33 -10.31 -8.52 0.66
C MET A 33 -11.23 -9.63 0.16
N PRO A 34 -11.23 -10.81 0.81
CA PRO A 34 -12.15 -11.89 0.45
C PRO A 34 -13.59 -11.49 0.82
N GLY A 35 -14.54 -11.84 -0.04
CA GLY A 35 -15.97 -11.58 0.16
C GLY A 35 -16.50 -10.38 -0.63
N ALA A 36 -17.63 -9.82 -0.18
CA ALA A 36 -18.36 -8.80 -0.92
C ALA A 36 -17.67 -7.42 -0.95
N ILE A 37 -16.80 -7.14 0.03
CA ILE A 37 -16.07 -5.87 0.12
C ILE A 37 -14.87 -5.94 -0.81
N ARG A 38 -14.81 -5.04 -1.79
CA ARG A 38 -13.75 -5.01 -2.81
C ARG A 38 -12.61 -4.03 -2.52
N SER A 39 -12.80 -3.15 -1.54
CA SER A 39 -11.82 -2.12 -1.17
C SER A 39 -12.09 -1.59 0.23
N LEU A 40 -11.04 -1.10 0.90
CA LEU A 40 -11.14 -0.35 2.15
C LEU A 40 -11.18 1.15 1.90
N ASN A 41 -11.62 1.89 2.92
CA ASN A 41 -11.35 3.32 3.02
C ASN A 41 -9.83 3.58 2.94
N VAL A 42 -9.43 4.69 2.31
CA VAL A 42 -8.03 4.99 2.08
C VAL A 42 -7.23 5.14 3.37
N SER A 43 -7.83 5.71 4.42
CA SER A 43 -7.18 5.90 5.73
C SER A 43 -6.92 4.57 6.43
N ASN A 44 -7.90 3.64 6.39
CA ASN A 44 -7.73 2.29 6.92
C ASN A 44 -6.67 1.51 6.14
N ALA A 45 -6.67 1.61 4.81
CA ALA A 45 -5.64 1.01 3.98
C ALA A 45 -4.24 1.57 4.29
N ALA A 46 -4.14 2.88 4.54
CA ALA A 46 -2.90 3.54 4.94
C ALA A 46 -2.40 3.04 6.30
N ALA A 47 -3.29 2.94 7.29
CA ALA A 47 -2.94 2.45 8.63
C ALA A 47 -2.37 1.03 8.59
N VAL A 48 -3.01 0.11 7.87
CA VAL A 48 -2.53 -1.27 7.69
C VAL A 48 -1.20 -1.30 6.94
N SER A 49 -1.06 -0.49 5.88
CA SER A 49 0.17 -0.42 5.08
C SER A 49 1.36 0.11 5.90
N LEU A 50 1.14 1.14 6.72
CA LEU A 50 2.14 1.70 7.62
C LEU A 50 2.57 0.69 8.69
N TYR A 51 1.61 -0.03 9.28
CA TYR A 51 1.91 -1.10 10.23
C TYR A 51 2.81 -2.17 9.62
N ALA A 52 2.45 -2.66 8.42
CA ALA A 52 3.23 -3.67 7.72
C ALA A 52 4.63 -3.17 7.34
N ALA A 53 4.73 -1.96 6.79
CA ALA A 53 6.01 -1.36 6.41
C ALA A 53 6.92 -1.14 7.62
N ARG A 54 6.37 -0.63 8.74
CA ARG A 54 7.13 -0.46 9.99
C ARG A 54 7.64 -1.80 10.52
N LYS A 55 6.79 -2.84 10.53
CA LYS A 55 7.19 -4.18 10.98
C LYS A 55 8.31 -4.76 10.13
N PHE A 56 8.25 -4.57 8.81
CA PHE A 56 9.29 -5.02 7.88
C PHE A 56 10.62 -4.31 8.11
N ILE A 57 10.61 -2.98 8.21
CA ILE A 57 11.81 -2.18 8.45
C ILE A 57 12.45 -2.56 9.79
N ALA A 58 11.66 -2.64 10.87
CA ALA A 58 12.17 -3.01 12.19
C ALA A 58 12.69 -4.45 12.31
N SER A 59 12.33 -5.34 11.37
CA SER A 59 12.88 -6.70 11.31
C SER A 59 14.15 -6.80 10.47
N SER A 60 14.52 -5.71 9.78
CA SER A 60 15.70 -5.62 8.90
C SER A 60 16.85 -4.82 9.54
N GLU A 61 16.66 -4.34 10.78
CA GLU A 61 17.70 -3.81 11.68
C GLU A 61 18.38 -4.93 12.49
#